data_AF-A0AAV2E3D7-F1
#
_entry.id   AF-A0AAV2E3D7-F1
#
_cell.length_a   1.000
_cell.length_b   1.000
_cell.length_c   1.000
_cell.angle_alpha   90.00
_cell.angle_beta   90.00
_cell.angle_gamma   90.00
#
_symmetry.space_group_name_H-M   'P 1'
#
loop_
_entity.id
_entity.type
_entity.pdbx_description
1 polymer ?
#
loop_
_entity_poly.entity_id
_entity_poly.type
_entity_poly.pdbx_seq_one_letter_code
_entity_poly.pdbx_strand_id
1 'polypeptide(L)'
;MSKFGTRKNLGRLTSKATRCFKGLVILTGKRKQMISEEERLTRERLKSELEKLLWLEEIFWRQKSREVWLKGGDSNTRYFHKMANFRRRKNLIAKIKFNGLGVEGKDELKRGFINHFSSIFKEVQKRRPFPTSYGQSAFSYNEKEWLERPFSKEEIWKAVRSCRGDKSPGPDGFSLAFYKRCWNTIKSDLLLAFEDFHANGHFPNCVSHSFICLIPKKDDVEDVKDLRPISLIGSVNKFISKVVTDRLRDFLPRIVSGNQFARVRGRKIHEATLIANELIDSRKKSGKLGLVFKLDIEKAFDNVNWRKFSNVGTSRLNFGDG
;
A
#
# COMPACT_ATOMS: atom_id res chain seq x y z
N MET A 1 -15.32 11.65 9.79
CA MET A 1 -14.37 11.32 10.89
C MET A 1 -14.59 9.87 11.37
N SER A 2 -13.67 8.94 11.10
CA SER A 2 -13.62 7.67 11.84
C SER A 2 -12.22 7.46 12.40
N LYS A 3 -12.14 7.46 13.73
CA LYS A 3 -10.93 7.37 14.53
C LYS A 3 -10.66 5.90 14.87
N PHE A 4 -10.33 5.07 13.89
CA PHE A 4 -9.90 3.69 14.13
C PHE A 4 -8.43 3.55 13.72
N GLY A 5 -7.52 3.36 14.70
CA GLY A 5 -6.12 3.00 14.40
C GLY A 5 -5.00 3.71 15.17
N THR A 6 -5.24 4.82 15.87
CA THR A 6 -4.17 5.48 16.67
C THR A 6 -4.04 4.86 18.08
N ARG A 7 -2.88 5.03 18.73
CA ARG A 7 -2.64 4.64 20.14
C ARG A 7 -3.69 5.23 21.10
N LYS A 8 -4.21 6.43 20.78
CA LYS A 8 -5.35 7.07 21.48
C LYS A 8 -6.66 6.30 21.29
N ASN A 9 -6.91 5.72 20.12
CA ASN A 9 -8.13 4.98 19.82
C ASN A 9 -8.11 3.56 20.40
N LEU A 10 -6.93 2.91 20.45
CA LEU A 10 -6.77 1.64 21.15
C LEU A 10 -6.85 1.82 22.66
N GLY A 11 -6.20 2.85 23.21
CA GLY A 11 -6.40 3.24 24.61
C GLY A 11 -7.88 3.45 24.91
N ARG A 12 -8.63 4.09 24.02
CA ARG A 12 -10.10 4.19 24.13
C ARG A 12 -10.82 2.84 24.03
N LEU A 13 -10.42 1.90 23.16
CA LEU A 13 -11.03 0.57 23.06
C LEU A 13 -10.83 -0.25 24.33
N THR A 14 -9.58 -0.39 24.77
CA THR A 14 -9.25 -1.13 25.99
C THR A 14 -9.86 -0.45 27.22
N SER A 15 -9.80 0.87 27.36
CA SER A 15 -10.47 1.59 28.46
C SER A 15 -12.00 1.47 28.43
N LYS A 16 -12.63 1.47 27.24
CA LYS A 16 -14.08 1.23 27.12
C LYS A 16 -14.45 -0.21 27.48
N ALA A 17 -13.66 -1.20 27.07
CA ALA A 17 -13.86 -2.60 27.43
C ALA A 17 -13.71 -2.78 28.95
N THR A 18 -12.67 -2.19 29.56
CA THR A 18 -12.51 -2.19 31.03
C THR A 18 -13.67 -1.50 31.74
N ARG A 19 -14.22 -0.41 31.20
CA ARG A 19 -15.38 0.27 31.77
C ARG A 19 -16.65 -0.59 31.69
N CYS A 20 -16.91 -1.23 30.55
CA CYS A 20 -18.06 -2.14 30.40
C CYS A 20 -17.92 -3.35 31.32
N PHE A 21 -16.72 -3.92 31.43
CA PHE A 21 -16.42 -5.01 32.35
C PHE A 21 -16.62 -4.60 33.81
N LYS A 22 -16.14 -3.42 34.23
CA LYS A 22 -16.38 -2.89 35.59
C LYS A 22 -17.88 -2.71 35.86
N GLY A 23 -18.64 -2.17 34.91
CA GLY A 23 -20.10 -2.03 35.02
C GLY A 23 -20.82 -3.37 35.17
N LEU A 24 -20.39 -4.38 34.40
CA LEU A 24 -20.89 -5.75 34.53
C LEU A 24 -20.57 -6.35 35.90
N VAL A 25 -19.35 -6.18 36.40
CA VAL A 25 -18.94 -6.68 37.73
C VAL A 25 -19.81 -6.08 38.84
N ILE A 26 -20.06 -4.77 38.80
CA ILE A 26 -20.92 -4.07 39.77
C ILE A 26 -22.35 -4.63 39.74
N LEU A 27 -22.92 -4.83 38.55
CA LEU A 27 -24.26 -5.39 38.39
C LEU A 27 -24.34 -6.87 38.79
N THR A 28 -23.28 -7.65 38.60
CA THR A 28 -23.22 -9.06 39.04
C THR A 28 -22.96 -9.22 40.54
N GLY A 29 -22.35 -8.23 41.21
CA GLY A 29 -22.12 -8.23 42.65
C GLY A 29 -23.39 -8.05 43.48
N LYS A 30 -24.48 -7.53 42.89
CA LYS A 30 -25.79 -7.34 43.53
C LYS A 30 -26.66 -8.60 43.66
N ARG A 31 -26.09 -9.80 43.43
CA ARG A 31 -26.79 -11.10 43.37
C ARG A 31 -27.69 -11.49 44.57
N LYS A 32 -27.73 -10.72 45.66
CA LYS A 32 -28.58 -10.98 46.84
C LYS A 32 -29.91 -10.20 46.85
N GLN A 33 -30.20 -9.34 45.87
CA GLN A 33 -31.49 -8.65 45.74
C GLN A 33 -32.12 -8.87 44.37
N MET A 34 -33.46 -8.86 44.33
CA MET A 34 -34.28 -9.00 43.13
C MET A 34 -33.92 -7.88 42.14
N ILE A 35 -33.33 -8.26 41.00
CA ILE A 35 -32.79 -7.33 40.00
C ILE A 35 -33.96 -6.67 39.25
N SER A 36 -33.93 -5.34 39.06
CA SER A 36 -34.99 -4.65 38.30
C SER A 36 -34.88 -4.94 36.79
N GLU A 37 -35.99 -4.79 36.05
CA GLU A 37 -35.99 -5.01 34.60
C GLU A 37 -35.02 -4.04 33.87
N GLU A 38 -34.86 -2.81 34.37
CA GLU A 38 -33.89 -1.84 33.87
C GLU A 38 -32.43 -2.29 34.07
N GLU A 39 -32.11 -2.88 35.23
CA GLU A 39 -30.79 -3.44 35.52
C GLU A 39 -30.50 -4.65 34.62
N ARG A 40 -31.51 -5.46 34.30
CA ARG A 40 -31.41 -6.60 33.38
C ARG A 40 -31.08 -6.14 31.95
N LEU A 41 -31.83 -5.17 31.43
CA LEU A 41 -31.59 -4.58 30.11
C LEU A 41 -30.21 -3.91 30.01
N THR A 42 -29.80 -3.19 31.06
CA THR A 42 -28.48 -2.55 31.12
C THR A 42 -27.35 -3.58 31.10
N ARG A 43 -27.53 -4.69 31.81
CA ARG A 43 -26.57 -5.80 31.83
C ARG A 43 -26.42 -6.44 30.45
N GLU A 44 -27.51 -6.70 29.75
CA GLU A 44 -27.48 -7.27 28.40
C GLU A 44 -26.79 -6.33 27.41
N ARG A 45 -27.12 -5.04 27.46
CA ARG A 45 -26.46 -4.01 26.65
C ARG A 45 -24.95 -3.95 26.88
N LEU A 46 -24.51 -3.93 28.14
CA LEU A 46 -23.09 -3.90 28.50
C LEU A 46 -22.35 -5.17 28.07
N LYS A 47 -23.02 -6.34 28.15
CA LYS A 47 -22.45 -7.61 27.69
C LYS A 47 -22.24 -7.60 26.18
N SER A 48 -23.25 -7.20 25.41
CA SER A 48 -23.14 -7.06 23.95
C SER A 48 -22.08 -6.04 23.54
N GLU A 49 -22.01 -4.89 24.24
CA GLU A 49 -20.99 -3.87 23.96
C GLU A 49 -19.58 -4.38 24.28
N LEU A 50 -19.39 -5.13 25.38
CA LEU A 50 -18.11 -5.74 25.74
C LEU A 50 -17.65 -6.77 24.70
N GLU A 51 -18.53 -7.69 24.29
CA GLU A 51 -18.23 -8.72 23.26
C GLU A 51 -17.79 -8.05 21.95
N LYS A 52 -18.51 -7.02 21.51
CA LYS A 52 -18.15 -6.24 20.33
C LYS A 52 -16.78 -5.57 20.46
N LEU A 53 -16.47 -4.98 21.62
CA LEU A 53 -15.19 -4.30 21.86
C LEU A 53 -14.02 -5.28 21.87
N LEU A 54 -14.17 -6.45 22.51
CA LEU A 54 -13.15 -7.50 22.55
C LEU A 54 -12.87 -8.08 21.16
N TRP A 55 -13.92 -8.32 20.37
CA TRP A 55 -13.79 -8.79 18.99
C TRP A 55 -13.04 -7.78 18.10
N LEU A 56 -13.32 -6.48 18.24
CA LEU A 56 -12.59 -5.43 17.53
C LEU A 56 -11.12 -5.35 17.95
N GLU A 57 -10.83 -5.54 19.23
CA GLU A 57 -9.46 -5.57 19.76
C GLU A 57 -8.68 -6.77 19.21
N GLU A 58 -9.32 -7.93 19.14
CA GLU A 58 -8.73 -9.14 18.53
C GLU A 58 -8.38 -8.93 17.06
N ILE A 59 -9.31 -8.41 16.25
CA ILE A 59 -9.05 -8.11 14.83
C ILE A 59 -7.86 -7.16 14.68
N PHE A 60 -7.78 -6.15 15.54
CA PHE A 60 -6.68 -5.19 15.54
C PHE A 60 -5.34 -5.88 15.80
N TRP A 61 -5.25 -6.72 16.84
CA TRP A 61 -4.01 -7.44 17.16
C TRP A 61 -3.63 -8.46 16.10
N ARG A 62 -4.60 -9.19 15.53
CA ARG A 62 -4.40 -10.07 14.39
C ARG A 62 -3.77 -9.33 13.22
N GLN A 63 -4.37 -8.20 12.80
CA GLN A 63 -3.84 -7.37 11.72
C GLN A 63 -2.43 -6.84 12.00
N LYS A 64 -2.15 -6.45 13.24
CA LYS A 64 -0.84 -5.94 13.65
C LYS A 64 0.24 -7.02 13.70
N SER A 65 -0.13 -8.25 14.07
CA SER A 65 0.79 -9.38 14.17
C SER A 65 1.28 -9.88 12.80
N ARG A 66 0.47 -9.75 11.73
CA ARG A 66 0.76 -10.22 10.36
C ARG A 66 1.03 -11.73 10.24
N GLU A 67 0.62 -12.54 11.21
CA GLU A 67 0.67 -14.00 11.12
C GLU A 67 -0.49 -14.54 10.26
N VAL A 68 -0.21 -15.57 9.45
CA VAL A 68 -1.16 -16.17 8.48
C VAL A 68 -1.67 -17.54 8.93
N TRP A 69 -1.03 -18.19 9.92
CA TRP A 69 -1.33 -19.58 10.29
C TRP A 69 -2.37 -19.73 11.42
N LEU A 70 -3.34 -20.63 11.18
CA LEU A 70 -4.37 -21.12 12.09
C LEU A 70 -3.91 -22.44 12.73
N LYS A 71 -3.52 -22.41 14.01
CA LYS A 71 -3.66 -23.59 14.90
C LYS A 71 -3.88 -23.25 16.39
N GLY A 72 -4.24 -22.00 16.69
CA GLY A 72 -4.63 -21.57 18.05
C GLY A 72 -5.28 -20.18 18.09
N GLY A 73 -5.94 -19.78 16.99
CA GLY A 73 -6.14 -18.39 16.60
C GLY A 73 -7.56 -17.85 16.64
N ASP A 74 -8.40 -18.30 17.57
CA ASP A 74 -9.79 -17.80 17.74
C ASP A 74 -9.97 -16.83 18.91
N SER A 75 -8.88 -16.30 19.49
CA SER A 75 -8.97 -15.32 20.58
C SER A 75 -7.77 -14.39 20.66
N ASN A 76 -7.96 -13.22 21.29
CA ASN A 76 -6.92 -12.26 21.67
C ASN A 76 -5.94 -12.84 22.73
N THR A 77 -5.12 -13.83 22.33
CA THR A 77 -4.25 -14.57 23.25
C THR A 77 -2.95 -13.82 23.55
N ARG A 78 -2.34 -14.14 24.71
CA ARG A 78 -1.00 -13.67 25.11
C ARG A 78 0.06 -13.91 24.04
N TYR A 79 -0.12 -14.93 23.19
CA TYR A 79 0.75 -15.23 22.05
C TYR A 79 0.80 -14.06 21.05
N PHE A 80 -0.34 -13.54 20.60
CA PHE A 80 -0.38 -12.41 19.66
C PHE A 80 0.23 -11.15 20.26
N HIS A 81 0.02 -10.89 21.55
CA HIS A 81 0.66 -9.79 22.28
C HIS A 81 2.18 -9.94 22.31
N LYS A 82 2.68 -11.13 22.65
CA LYS A 82 4.12 -11.42 22.65
C LYS A 82 4.72 -11.22 21.26
N MET A 83 4.05 -11.72 20.21
CA MET A 83 4.53 -11.59 18.83
C MET A 83 4.52 -10.13 18.35
N ALA A 84 3.45 -9.38 18.63
CA ALA A 84 3.38 -7.95 18.30
C ALA A 84 4.47 -7.14 19.03
N ASN A 85 4.75 -7.47 20.30
CA ASN A 85 5.82 -6.84 21.07
C ASN A 85 7.21 -7.23 20.55
N PHE A 86 7.42 -8.49 20.14
CA PHE A 86 8.65 -8.93 19.50
C PHE A 86 8.91 -8.14 18.21
N ARG A 87 7.93 -8.08 17.29
CA ARG A 87 8.03 -7.28 16.06
C ARG A 87 8.24 -5.80 16.34
N ARG A 88 7.61 -5.24 17.37
CA ARG A 88 7.80 -3.84 17.77
C ARG A 88 9.22 -3.57 18.23
N ARG A 89 9.84 -4.50 18.98
CA ARG A 89 11.24 -4.39 19.42
C ARG A 89 12.19 -4.53 18.23
N LYS A 90 11.98 -5.53 17.36
CA LYS A 90 12.78 -5.75 16.15
C LYS A 90 12.75 -4.55 15.19
N ASN A 91 11.58 -3.91 15.04
CA ASN A 91 11.41 -2.76 14.14
C ASN A 91 11.78 -1.42 14.80
N LEU A 92 12.23 -1.40 16.06
CA LEU A 92 12.65 -0.16 16.72
C LEU A 92 14.04 0.22 16.21
N ILE A 93 14.12 1.33 15.48
CA ILE A 93 15.40 1.90 15.05
C ILE A 93 15.91 2.80 16.17
N ALA A 94 16.83 2.29 16.98
CA ALA A 94 17.47 3.05 18.07
C ALA A 94 18.72 3.82 17.59
N LYS A 95 19.44 3.25 16.63
CA LYS A 95 20.63 3.80 15.99
C LYS A 95 20.60 3.47 14.51
N ILE A 96 21.08 4.37 13.67
CA ILE A 96 21.30 4.08 12.24
C ILE A 96 22.42 4.94 11.67
N LYS A 97 23.13 4.43 10.67
CA LYS A 97 24.12 5.18 9.90
C LYS A 97 23.45 5.89 8.73
N PHE A 98 23.73 7.18 8.58
CA PHE A 98 23.45 7.95 7.38
C PHE A 98 24.79 8.29 6.73
N ASN A 99 25.05 7.78 5.52
CA ASN A 99 26.32 8.00 4.81
C ASN A 99 27.55 7.64 5.67
N GLY A 100 27.48 6.53 6.42
CA GLY A 100 28.55 6.09 7.31
C GLY A 100 28.57 6.75 8.69
N LEU A 101 27.88 7.87 8.90
CA LEU A 101 27.82 8.56 10.20
C LEU A 101 26.71 7.98 11.06
N GLY A 102 27.07 7.44 12.23
CA GLY A 102 26.13 6.89 13.20
C GLY A 102 25.30 7.98 13.87
N VAL A 103 23.98 7.84 13.83
CA VAL A 103 23.02 8.75 14.46
C VAL A 103 22.19 7.99 15.47
N GLU A 104 22.06 8.57 16.65
CA GLU A 104 21.25 8.09 17.77
C GLU A 104 20.38 9.24 18.28
N GLY A 105 19.31 8.91 19.00
CA GLY A 105 18.38 9.90 19.51
C GLY A 105 17.17 10.13 18.59
N LYS A 106 16.00 10.24 19.20
CA LYS A 106 14.72 10.20 18.47
C LYS A 106 14.56 11.36 17.48
N ASP A 107 15.03 12.54 17.83
CA ASP A 107 14.83 13.73 17.00
C ASP A 107 15.93 13.87 15.94
N GLU A 108 17.16 13.46 16.25
CA GLU A 108 18.26 13.32 15.32
C GLU A 108 17.92 12.29 14.24
N LEU A 109 17.39 11.11 14.62
CA LEU A 109 16.95 10.08 13.68
C LEU A 109 15.87 10.61 12.75
N LYS A 110 14.84 11.30 13.27
CA LYS A 110 13.80 11.91 12.43
C LYS A 110 14.40 12.90 11.43
N ARG A 111 15.26 13.82 11.89
CA ARG A 111 15.93 14.80 11.03
C ARG A 111 16.78 14.09 9.97
N GLY A 112 17.54 13.07 10.35
CA GLY A 112 18.35 12.25 9.46
C GLY A 112 17.51 11.61 8.36
N PHE A 113 16.39 10.97 8.71
CA PHE A 113 15.47 10.38 7.72
C PHE A 113 14.84 11.42 6.80
N ILE A 114 14.36 12.54 7.35
CA ILE A 114 13.77 13.63 6.56
C ILE A 114 14.80 14.15 5.55
N ASN A 115 16.02 14.46 6.00
CA ASN A 115 17.09 14.97 5.15
C ASN A 115 17.49 13.95 4.07
N HIS A 116 17.66 12.69 4.46
CA HIS A 116 18.04 11.61 3.54
C HIS A 116 17.01 11.42 2.42
N PHE A 117 15.73 11.24 2.76
CA PHE A 117 14.70 11.03 1.76
C PHE A 117 14.39 12.30 0.95
N SER A 118 14.45 13.48 1.58
CA SER A 118 14.33 14.76 0.86
C SER A 118 15.45 14.94 -0.16
N SER A 119 16.66 14.42 0.12
CA SER A 119 17.76 14.44 -0.84
C SER A 119 17.56 13.43 -1.97
N ILE A 120 17.03 12.24 -1.68
CA ILE A 120 16.78 11.22 -2.71
C ILE A 120 15.72 11.69 -3.71
N PHE A 121 14.66 12.35 -3.22
CA PHE A 121 13.56 12.81 -4.07
C PHE A 121 13.85 14.15 -4.78
N LYS A 122 15.06 14.70 -4.64
CA LYS A 122 15.50 15.87 -5.42
C LYS A 122 16.18 15.42 -6.70
N GLU A 123 15.81 16.05 -7.80
CA GLU A 123 16.51 15.84 -9.06
C GLU A 123 17.89 16.52 -9.04
N VAL A 124 18.97 15.72 -9.07
CA VAL A 124 20.35 16.21 -9.05
C VAL A 124 20.95 16.34 -10.46
N GLN A 125 20.54 15.49 -11.41
CA GLN A 125 21.13 15.45 -12.75
C GLN A 125 20.36 16.31 -13.77
N LYS A 126 21.04 17.33 -14.32
CA LYS A 126 20.49 18.23 -15.34
C LYS A 126 20.36 17.58 -16.73
N ARG A 127 21.26 16.65 -17.09
CA ARG A 127 21.30 16.01 -18.41
C ARG A 127 21.12 14.51 -18.27
N ARG A 128 20.01 13.99 -18.82
CA ARG A 128 19.82 12.54 -19.03
C ARG A 128 19.60 12.30 -20.51
N PRO A 129 20.45 11.50 -21.18
CA PRO A 129 20.24 11.15 -22.57
C PRO A 129 18.85 10.52 -22.70
N PHE A 130 18.10 10.99 -23.69
CA PHE A 130 16.77 10.51 -23.98
C PHE A 130 16.83 9.82 -25.33
N PRO A 131 16.43 8.54 -25.44
CA PRO A 131 16.48 7.85 -26.72
C PRO A 131 15.61 8.59 -27.74
N THR A 132 16.22 8.83 -28.89
CA THR A 132 15.67 9.55 -30.05
C THR A 132 14.61 8.72 -30.77
N SER A 133 14.68 7.39 -30.70
CA SER A 133 13.67 6.47 -31.22
C SER A 133 13.34 5.39 -30.19
N TYR A 134 12.05 5.09 -30.08
CA TYR A 134 11.54 3.92 -29.39
C TYR A 134 10.65 3.21 -30.41
N GLY A 135 10.85 1.91 -30.62
CA GLY A 135 9.99 1.09 -31.49
C GLY A 135 8.58 0.85 -30.91
N GLN A 136 8.00 1.83 -30.22
CA GLN A 136 6.72 1.75 -29.54
C GLN A 136 5.67 2.39 -30.43
N SER A 137 4.55 1.71 -30.63
CA SER A 137 3.41 2.25 -31.36
C SER A 137 2.60 3.15 -30.42
N ALA A 138 2.25 4.35 -30.89
CA ALA A 138 1.36 5.25 -30.18
C ALA A 138 -0.06 4.64 -30.03
N PHE A 139 -0.87 5.21 -29.14
CA PHE A 139 -2.30 4.96 -29.13
C PHE A 139 -2.96 5.59 -30.36
N SER A 140 -3.79 4.81 -31.03
CA SER A 140 -4.72 5.33 -32.04
C SER A 140 -5.74 6.26 -31.38
N TYR A 141 -6.43 7.06 -32.19
CA TYR A 141 -7.46 7.97 -31.72
C TYR A 141 -8.55 7.25 -30.90
N ASN A 142 -9.09 6.14 -31.41
CA ASN A 142 -10.13 5.37 -30.72
C ASN A 142 -9.64 4.77 -29.39
N GLU A 143 -8.37 4.34 -29.31
CA GLU A 143 -7.80 3.83 -28.06
C GLU A 143 -7.59 4.95 -27.04
N LYS A 144 -7.13 6.13 -27.50
CA LYS A 144 -7.01 7.32 -26.66
C LYS A 144 -8.37 7.70 -26.07
N GLU A 145 -9.38 7.86 -26.92
CA GLU A 145 -10.75 8.19 -26.52
C GLU A 145 -11.30 7.16 -25.51
N TRP A 146 -11.06 5.86 -25.75
CA TRP A 146 -11.49 4.82 -24.83
C TRP A 146 -10.78 4.88 -23.47
N LEU A 147 -9.49 5.22 -23.44
CA LEU A 147 -8.71 5.31 -22.20
C LEU A 147 -9.08 6.54 -21.38
N GLU A 148 -9.37 7.66 -22.04
CA GLU A 148 -9.63 8.98 -21.45
C GLU A 148 -11.10 9.25 -21.13
N ARG A 149 -12.02 8.38 -21.58
CA ARG A 149 -13.45 8.50 -21.25
C ARG A 149 -13.71 8.56 -19.73
N PRO A 150 -14.83 9.13 -19.28
CA PRO A 150 -15.20 9.13 -17.87
C PRO A 150 -15.20 7.74 -17.22
N PHE A 151 -14.95 7.68 -15.91
CA PHE A 151 -14.90 6.43 -15.17
C PHE A 151 -16.30 5.88 -14.91
N SER A 152 -16.53 4.62 -15.27
CA SER A 152 -17.80 3.95 -14.96
C SER A 152 -17.84 3.42 -13.54
N LYS A 153 -19.05 3.36 -12.96
CA LYS A 153 -19.28 2.75 -11.64
C LYS A 153 -18.83 1.30 -11.60
N GLU A 154 -18.99 0.57 -12.70
CA GLU A 154 -18.63 -0.83 -12.84
C GLU A 154 -17.11 -1.01 -12.78
N GLU A 155 -16.33 -0.14 -13.42
CA GLU A 155 -14.87 -0.12 -13.33
C GLU A 155 -14.40 0.15 -11.91
N ILE A 156 -14.98 1.16 -11.27
CA ILE A 156 -14.65 1.53 -9.88
C ILE A 156 -14.97 0.37 -8.95
N TRP A 157 -16.16 -0.23 -9.08
CA TRP A 157 -16.56 -1.36 -8.25
C TRP A 157 -15.67 -2.58 -8.48
N LYS A 158 -15.32 -2.88 -9.74
CA LYS A 158 -14.38 -3.96 -10.08
C LYS A 158 -13.03 -3.73 -9.42
N ALA A 159 -12.51 -2.51 -9.44
CA ALA A 159 -11.25 -2.15 -8.78
C ALA A 159 -11.34 -2.39 -7.27
N VAL A 160 -12.37 -1.85 -6.60
CA VAL A 160 -12.62 -2.04 -5.16
C VAL A 160 -12.71 -3.53 -4.80
N ARG A 161 -13.48 -4.31 -5.55
CA ARG A 161 -13.69 -5.74 -5.30
C ARG A 161 -12.40 -6.57 -5.52
N SER A 162 -11.56 -6.18 -6.48
CA SER A 162 -10.31 -6.88 -6.79
C SER A 162 -9.21 -6.72 -5.74
N CYS A 163 -9.26 -5.65 -4.94
CA CYS A 163 -8.24 -5.37 -3.92
C CYS A 163 -8.27 -6.40 -2.78
N ARG A 164 -7.11 -6.81 -2.23
CA ARG A 164 -7.08 -7.64 -1.02
C ARG A 164 -7.38 -6.79 0.22
N GLY A 165 -8.33 -7.22 1.05
CA GLY A 165 -8.89 -6.40 2.14
C GLY A 165 -7.99 -6.24 3.36
N ASP A 166 -7.04 -7.16 3.54
CA ASP A 166 -6.10 -7.29 4.68
C ASP A 166 -4.85 -6.40 4.57
N LYS A 167 -4.76 -5.59 3.52
CA LYS A 167 -3.63 -4.68 3.29
C LYS A 167 -3.66 -3.49 4.25
N SER A 168 -2.47 -2.95 4.52
CA SER A 168 -2.30 -1.77 5.37
C SER A 168 -3.12 -0.59 4.84
N PRO A 169 -3.85 0.11 5.71
CA PRO A 169 -4.51 1.36 5.34
C PRO A 169 -3.48 2.46 5.07
N GLY A 170 -3.92 3.51 4.39
CA GLY A 170 -3.16 4.75 4.26
C GLY A 170 -3.33 5.64 5.50
N PRO A 171 -3.04 6.95 5.39
CA PRO A 171 -3.20 7.90 6.49
C PRO A 171 -4.64 8.05 6.99
N ASP A 172 -5.61 7.70 6.16
CA ASP A 172 -7.05 7.70 6.48
C ASP A 172 -7.46 6.60 7.48
N GLY A 173 -6.61 5.59 7.68
CA GLY A 173 -6.88 4.47 8.59
C GLY A 173 -7.91 3.45 8.08
N PHE A 174 -8.49 3.65 6.88
CA PHE A 174 -9.49 2.75 6.32
C PHE A 174 -8.83 1.64 5.51
N SER A 175 -9.09 0.38 5.89
CA SER A 175 -8.63 -0.78 5.13
C SER A 175 -9.42 -0.96 3.84
N LEU A 176 -8.85 -1.68 2.86
CA LEU A 176 -9.57 -1.97 1.62
C LEU A 176 -10.81 -2.86 1.85
N ALA A 177 -10.83 -3.64 2.94
CA ALA A 177 -12.00 -4.41 3.36
C ALA A 177 -13.19 -3.51 3.78
N PHE A 178 -12.90 -2.37 4.44
CA PHE A 178 -13.94 -1.40 4.80
C PHE A 178 -14.67 -0.91 3.55
N TYR A 179 -13.94 -0.53 2.50
CA TYR A 179 -14.54 -0.03 1.27
C TYR A 179 -15.42 -1.06 0.57
N LYS A 180 -15.04 -2.35 0.60
CA LYS A 180 -15.88 -3.43 0.08
C LYS A 180 -17.16 -3.61 0.88
N ARG A 181 -17.06 -3.60 2.21
CA ARG A 181 -18.21 -3.86 3.09
C ARG A 181 -19.19 -2.68 3.13
N CYS A 182 -18.67 -1.46 3.07
CA CYS A 182 -19.44 -0.23 3.15
C CYS A 182 -19.74 0.39 1.78
N TRP A 183 -19.56 -0.36 0.68
CA TRP A 183 -19.77 0.13 -0.68
C TRP A 183 -21.09 0.86 -0.88
N ASN A 184 -22.19 0.30 -0.39
CA ASN A 184 -23.52 0.89 -0.56
C ASN A 184 -23.64 2.28 0.07
N THR A 185 -22.85 2.57 1.11
CA THR A 185 -22.80 3.86 1.80
C THR A 185 -21.85 4.83 1.10
N ILE A 186 -20.65 4.38 0.73
CA ILE A 186 -19.56 5.26 0.27
C ILE A 186 -19.47 5.41 -1.26
N LYS A 187 -20.24 4.61 -2.03
CA LYS A 187 -20.15 4.57 -3.50
C LYS A 187 -20.35 5.95 -4.13
N SER A 188 -21.26 6.75 -3.59
CA SER A 188 -21.57 8.08 -4.14
C SER A 188 -20.38 9.02 -3.95
N ASP A 189 -19.77 9.04 -2.76
CA ASP A 189 -18.57 9.84 -2.50
C ASP A 189 -17.38 9.40 -3.37
N LEU A 190 -17.23 8.08 -3.59
CA LEU A 190 -16.21 7.57 -4.48
C LEU A 190 -16.45 7.98 -5.94
N LEU A 191 -17.69 7.92 -6.43
CA LEU A 191 -18.01 8.35 -7.80
C LEU A 191 -17.66 9.82 -8.00
N LEU A 192 -18.09 10.69 -7.07
CA LEU A 192 -17.75 12.11 -7.09
C LEU A 192 -16.23 12.34 -7.07
N ALA A 193 -15.47 11.58 -6.28
CA ALA A 193 -14.02 11.70 -6.25
C ALA A 193 -13.35 11.27 -7.57
N PHE A 194 -13.93 10.32 -8.30
CA PHE A 194 -13.45 9.91 -9.63
C PHE A 194 -13.85 10.92 -10.71
N GLU A 195 -15.04 11.52 -10.63
CA GLU A 195 -15.48 12.60 -11.51
C GLU A 195 -14.61 13.84 -11.34
N ASP A 196 -14.36 14.27 -10.10
CA ASP A 196 -13.46 15.37 -9.77
C ASP A 196 -12.04 15.13 -10.28
N PHE A 197 -11.51 13.92 -10.09
CA PHE A 197 -10.21 13.54 -10.63
C PHE A 197 -10.18 13.57 -12.17
N HIS A 198 -11.25 13.13 -12.83
CA HIS A 198 -11.34 13.15 -14.29
C HIS A 198 -11.40 14.57 -14.84
N ALA A 199 -12.16 15.45 -14.20
CA ALA A 199 -12.30 16.85 -14.61
C ALA A 199 -11.04 17.70 -14.36
N ASN A 200 -10.35 17.47 -13.24
CA ASN A 200 -9.25 18.35 -12.79
C ASN A 200 -7.85 17.76 -13.00
N GLY A 201 -7.72 16.45 -13.25
CA GLY A 201 -6.45 15.78 -13.49
C GLY A 201 -5.52 15.65 -12.28
N HIS A 202 -5.97 16.02 -11.06
CA HIS A 202 -5.17 15.91 -9.85
C HIS A 202 -5.96 15.29 -8.69
N PHE A 203 -5.25 14.71 -7.72
CA PHE A 203 -5.87 14.23 -6.49
C PHE A 203 -6.20 15.41 -5.56
N PRO A 204 -7.32 15.35 -4.83
CA PRO A 204 -7.54 16.25 -3.69
C PRO A 204 -6.38 16.13 -2.70
N ASN A 205 -5.96 17.25 -2.10
CA ASN A 205 -4.81 17.27 -1.17
C ASN A 205 -4.95 16.26 -0.03
N CYS A 206 -6.15 16.02 0.48
CA CYS A 206 -6.37 15.03 1.55
C CYS A 206 -6.10 13.57 1.11
N VAL A 207 -6.15 13.28 -0.20
CA VAL A 207 -5.95 11.94 -0.80
C VAL A 207 -4.49 11.71 -1.23
N SER A 208 -3.73 12.79 -1.44
CA SER A 208 -2.32 12.73 -1.86
C SER A 208 -1.34 12.48 -0.71
N HIS A 209 -1.77 12.63 0.55
CA HIS A 209 -0.94 12.33 1.71
C HIS A 209 -0.60 10.83 1.78
N SER A 210 0.64 10.53 2.13
CA SER A 210 1.12 9.17 2.35
C SER A 210 2.02 9.08 3.57
N PHE A 211 2.09 7.88 4.17
CA PHE A 211 3.10 7.59 5.18
C PHE A 211 4.25 6.81 4.56
N ILE A 212 5.48 7.24 4.81
CA ILE A 212 6.67 6.43 4.48
C ILE A 212 6.90 5.45 5.63
N CYS A 213 6.71 4.17 5.35
CA CYS A 213 7.05 3.08 6.26
C CYS A 213 8.37 2.45 5.83
N LEU A 214 9.28 2.24 6.79
CA LEU A 214 10.60 1.66 6.53
C LEU A 214 10.56 0.17 6.83
N ILE A 215 10.91 -0.65 5.83
CA ILE A 215 10.99 -2.10 5.97
C ILE A 215 12.45 -2.55 5.88
N PRO A 216 12.97 -3.27 6.87
CA PRO A 216 14.30 -3.88 6.81
C PRO A 216 14.44 -4.81 5.58
N LYS A 217 15.54 -4.65 4.82
CA LYS A 217 15.91 -5.58 3.74
C LYS A 217 16.61 -6.83 4.27
N LYS A 218 17.26 -6.71 5.44
CA LYS A 218 18.01 -7.74 6.15
C LYS A 218 17.75 -7.61 7.65
N ASP A 219 18.13 -8.60 8.44
CA ASP A 219 17.85 -8.62 9.88
C ASP A 219 18.64 -7.55 10.65
N ASP A 220 19.94 -7.44 10.39
CA ASP A 220 20.81 -6.46 11.02
C ASP A 220 20.86 -5.17 10.20
N VAL A 221 20.00 -4.22 10.56
CA VAL A 221 19.94 -2.90 9.92
C VAL A 221 20.98 -1.98 10.57
N GLU A 222 22.03 -1.63 9.83
CA GLU A 222 23.03 -0.68 10.30
C GLU A 222 22.96 0.65 9.55
N ASP A 223 22.67 0.62 8.25
CA ASP A 223 22.65 1.80 7.39
C ASP A 223 21.23 2.07 6.87
N VAL A 224 20.90 3.34 6.64
CA VAL A 224 19.63 3.74 6.03
C VAL A 224 19.37 3.04 4.68
N LYS A 225 20.41 2.65 3.95
CA LYS A 225 20.32 1.88 2.69
C LYS A 225 19.82 0.45 2.91
N ASP A 226 19.94 -0.09 4.12
CA ASP A 226 19.39 -1.41 4.50
C ASP A 226 17.88 -1.36 4.72
N LEU A 227 17.29 -0.16 4.71
CA LEU A 227 15.85 0.03 4.77
C LEU A 227 15.28 0.25 3.38
N ARG A 228 14.09 -0.31 3.16
CA ARG A 228 13.26 -0.05 1.99
C ARG A 228 12.14 0.91 2.39
N PRO A 229 12.07 2.11 1.79
CA PRO A 229 10.91 2.97 1.96
C PRO A 229 9.71 2.37 1.22
N ILE A 230 8.56 2.35 1.88
CA ILE A 230 7.26 2.00 1.30
C ILE A 230 6.27 3.11 1.60
N SER A 231 5.74 3.73 0.54
CA SER A 231 4.68 4.72 0.65
C SER A 231 3.32 4.05 0.85
N LEU A 232 2.75 4.24 2.03
CA LEU A 232 1.38 3.86 2.35
C LEU A 232 0.44 4.99 1.91
N ILE A 233 -0.03 4.89 0.66
CA ILE A 233 -0.99 5.83 0.08
C ILE A 233 -2.43 5.52 0.52
N GLY A 234 -3.30 6.53 0.47
CA GLY A 234 -4.73 6.42 0.76
C GLY A 234 -5.46 5.44 -0.16
N SER A 235 -6.59 4.89 0.31
CA SER A 235 -7.33 3.87 -0.43
C SER A 235 -7.98 4.41 -1.71
N VAL A 236 -8.49 5.64 -1.68
CA VAL A 236 -9.04 6.31 -2.88
C VAL A 236 -8.00 6.43 -3.98
N ASN A 237 -6.77 6.87 -3.64
CA ASN A 237 -5.66 6.94 -4.58
C ASN A 237 -5.35 5.55 -5.20
N LYS A 238 -5.35 4.49 -4.37
CA LYS A 238 -5.16 3.12 -4.86
C LYS A 238 -6.26 2.70 -5.84
N PHE A 239 -7.52 3.07 -5.59
CA PHE A 239 -8.62 2.73 -6.49
C PHE A 239 -8.49 3.44 -7.83
N ILE A 240 -8.25 4.76 -7.82
CA ILE A 240 -8.05 5.54 -9.05
C ILE A 240 -6.87 4.97 -9.85
N SER A 241 -5.71 4.82 -9.20
CA SER A 241 -4.51 4.22 -9.80
C SER A 241 -4.79 2.82 -10.36
N LYS A 242 -5.61 2.01 -9.69
CA LYS A 242 -5.98 0.66 -10.11
C LYS A 242 -6.88 0.67 -11.34
N VAL A 243 -7.88 1.55 -11.41
CA VAL A 243 -8.74 1.70 -12.58
C VAL A 243 -7.93 2.14 -13.79
N VAL A 244 -7.08 3.17 -13.64
CA VAL A 244 -6.17 3.64 -14.71
C VAL A 244 -5.24 2.50 -15.17
N THR A 245 -4.64 1.77 -14.22
CA THR A 245 -3.78 0.62 -14.55
C THR A 245 -4.55 -0.49 -15.26
N ASP A 246 -5.79 -0.76 -14.87
CA ASP A 246 -6.62 -1.78 -15.52
C ASP A 246 -6.97 -1.38 -16.96
N ARG A 247 -7.27 -0.10 -17.21
CA ARG A 247 -7.49 0.43 -18.56
C ARG A 247 -6.25 0.27 -19.45
N LEU A 248 -5.09 0.70 -18.97
CA LEU A 248 -3.84 0.60 -19.71
C LEU A 248 -3.41 -0.84 -19.97
N ARG A 249 -3.74 -1.76 -19.06
CA ARG A 249 -3.24 -3.15 -19.07
C ARG A 249 -3.49 -3.87 -20.39
N ASP A 250 -4.65 -3.64 -21.01
CA ASP A 250 -5.05 -4.39 -22.20
C ASP A 250 -4.33 -3.88 -23.47
N PHE A 251 -3.79 -2.66 -23.44
CA PHE A 251 -3.02 -2.09 -24.55
C PHE A 251 -1.51 -2.21 -24.39
N LEU A 252 -1.02 -2.39 -23.15
CA LEU A 252 0.42 -2.53 -22.87
C LEU A 252 1.14 -3.53 -23.80
N PRO A 253 0.60 -4.73 -24.11
CA PRO A 253 1.29 -5.70 -24.98
C PRO A 253 1.60 -5.17 -26.39
N ARG A 254 0.81 -4.23 -26.92
CA ARG A 254 1.01 -3.60 -28.22
C ARG A 254 2.07 -2.49 -28.18
N ILE A 255 2.11 -1.76 -27.07
CA ILE A 255 2.95 -0.57 -26.91
C ILE A 255 4.38 -0.96 -26.53
N VAL A 256 4.53 -1.92 -25.63
CA VAL A 256 5.85 -2.32 -25.11
C VAL A 256 6.47 -3.38 -26.01
N SER A 257 7.79 -3.31 -26.17
CA SER A 257 8.58 -4.30 -26.94
C SER A 257 8.21 -5.74 -26.58
N GLY A 258 8.20 -6.63 -27.57
CA GLY A 258 7.99 -8.07 -27.36
C GLY A 258 8.94 -8.69 -26.33
N ASN A 259 10.12 -8.10 -26.16
CA ASN A 259 11.16 -8.56 -25.23
C ASN A 259 10.96 -8.05 -23.78
N GLN A 260 9.85 -7.36 -23.49
CA GLN A 260 9.46 -6.97 -22.13
C GLN A 260 8.56 -8.06 -21.51
N PHE A 261 9.12 -8.94 -20.69
CA PHE A 261 8.39 -10.09 -20.13
C PHE A 261 7.75 -9.83 -18.76
N ALA A 262 8.23 -8.82 -18.03
CA ALA A 262 7.72 -8.48 -16.71
C ALA A 262 6.57 -7.47 -16.80
N ARG A 263 5.55 -7.67 -15.95
CA ARG A 263 4.43 -6.71 -15.73
C ARG A 263 3.50 -6.50 -16.95
N VAL A 264 3.59 -7.36 -17.97
CA VAL A 264 2.71 -7.34 -19.16
C VAL A 264 1.76 -8.53 -19.09
N ARG A 265 0.47 -8.29 -19.33
CA ARG A 265 -0.55 -9.36 -19.30
C ARG A 265 -0.24 -10.39 -20.39
N GLY A 266 -0.30 -11.67 -20.04
CA GLY A 266 -0.09 -12.78 -20.98
C GLY A 266 1.38 -13.17 -21.19
N ARG A 267 2.35 -12.40 -20.68
CA ARG A 267 3.78 -12.73 -20.75
C ARG A 267 4.28 -13.29 -19.42
N LYS A 268 5.20 -14.25 -19.45
CA LYS A 268 5.71 -14.89 -18.24
C LYS A 268 7.20 -14.63 -18.09
N ILE A 269 7.64 -14.37 -16.86
CA ILE A 269 9.05 -14.02 -16.59
C ILE A 269 10.03 -15.15 -16.96
N HIS A 270 9.59 -16.40 -16.92
CA HIS A 270 10.44 -17.54 -17.30
C HIS A 270 10.73 -17.61 -18.80
N GLU A 271 9.89 -16.99 -19.65
CA GLU A 271 10.16 -16.89 -21.08
C GLU A 271 11.42 -16.06 -21.33
N ALA A 272 11.64 -15.00 -20.53
CA ALA A 272 12.87 -14.21 -20.59
C ALA A 272 14.11 -15.05 -20.27
N THR A 273 14.02 -15.90 -19.24
CA THR A 273 15.12 -16.78 -18.84
C THR A 273 15.41 -17.83 -19.92
N LEU A 274 14.36 -18.42 -20.50
CA LEU A 274 14.51 -19.38 -21.59
C LEU A 274 15.17 -18.75 -22.81
N ILE A 275 14.68 -17.59 -23.26
CA ILE A 275 15.24 -16.86 -24.41
C ILE A 275 16.70 -16.48 -24.15
N ALA A 276 17.02 -16.01 -22.95
CA ALA A 276 18.40 -15.70 -22.59
C ALA A 276 19.32 -16.93 -22.65
N ASN A 277 18.86 -18.09 -22.17
CA ASN A 277 19.62 -19.34 -22.23
C ASN A 277 19.84 -19.80 -23.68
N GLU A 278 18.78 -19.80 -24.50
CA GLU A 278 18.88 -20.18 -25.91
C GLU A 278 19.83 -19.26 -26.71
N LEU A 279 19.81 -17.95 -26.43
CA LEU A 279 20.74 -17.00 -27.05
C LEU A 279 22.20 -17.30 -26.68
N ILE A 280 22.47 -17.63 -25.41
CA ILE A 280 23.80 -17.99 -24.93
C ILE A 280 24.26 -19.30 -25.57
N ASP A 281 23.41 -20.32 -25.58
CA ASP A 281 23.75 -21.64 -26.11
C ASP A 281 23.93 -21.62 -27.63
N SER A 282 23.08 -20.89 -28.36
CA SER A 282 23.25 -20.65 -29.79
C SER A 282 24.60 -20.00 -30.08
N ARG A 283 24.99 -18.97 -29.30
CA ARG A 283 26.28 -18.30 -29.49
C ARG A 283 27.46 -19.24 -29.22
N LYS A 284 27.41 -20.02 -28.14
CA LYS A 284 28.42 -21.04 -27.81
C LYS A 284 28.57 -22.06 -28.95
N LYS A 285 27.46 -22.62 -29.43
CA LYS A 285 27.45 -23.60 -30.54
C LYS A 285 28.01 -23.02 -31.84
N SER A 286 27.77 -21.74 -32.10
CA SER A 286 28.27 -21.06 -33.30
C SER A 286 29.79 -20.79 -33.30
N GLY A 287 30.47 -20.95 -32.16
CA GLY A 287 31.90 -20.63 -32.00
C GLY A 287 32.25 -19.14 -32.14
N LYS A 288 31.26 -18.25 -32.29
CA LYS A 288 31.47 -16.81 -32.46
C LYS A 288 31.60 -16.10 -31.12
N LEU A 289 32.58 -15.20 -31.00
CA LEU A 289 32.76 -14.35 -29.81
C LEU A 289 31.46 -13.62 -29.46
N GLY A 290 30.98 -13.72 -28.22
CA GLY A 290 29.75 -13.06 -27.75
C GLY A 290 30.02 -12.23 -26.49
N LEU A 291 29.25 -11.17 -26.29
CA LEU A 291 29.31 -10.32 -25.11
C LEU A 291 27.91 -10.21 -24.49
N VAL A 292 27.81 -10.40 -23.16
CA VAL A 292 26.57 -10.28 -22.41
C VAL A 292 26.65 -9.06 -21.51
N PHE A 293 25.74 -8.11 -21.71
CA PHE A 293 25.60 -6.93 -20.86
C PHE A 293 24.48 -7.12 -19.84
N LYS A 294 24.85 -7.17 -18.56
CA LYS A 294 23.88 -7.15 -17.46
C LYS A 294 23.81 -5.73 -16.89
N LEU A 295 22.68 -5.07 -17.12
CA LEU A 295 22.40 -3.73 -16.60
C LEU A 295 21.40 -3.84 -15.45
N ASP A 296 21.71 -3.24 -14.31
CA ASP A 296 20.78 -3.07 -13.19
C ASP A 296 20.62 -1.58 -12.89
N ILE A 297 19.36 -1.14 -12.76
CA ILE A 297 19.03 0.27 -12.52
C ILE A 297 18.79 0.45 -11.03
N GLU A 298 19.69 1.19 -10.37
CA GLU A 298 19.50 1.51 -8.96
C GLU A 298 18.21 2.32 -8.77
N LYS A 299 17.35 1.85 -7.86
CA LYS A 299 16.16 2.56 -7.38
C LYS A 299 15.31 3.17 -8.50
N ALA A 300 14.92 2.35 -9.47
CA ALA A 300 14.23 2.78 -10.68
C ALA A 300 13.05 3.74 -10.45
N PHE A 301 12.25 3.54 -9.38
CA PHE A 301 11.11 4.42 -9.06
C PHE A 301 11.51 5.75 -8.40
N ASP A 302 12.57 5.76 -7.60
CA ASP A 302 13.03 6.97 -6.91
C ASP A 302 13.77 7.89 -7.88
N ASN A 303 14.36 7.32 -8.93
CA ASN A 303 15.17 8.02 -9.91
C ASN A 303 14.42 8.44 -11.18
N VAL A 304 13.09 8.29 -11.27
CA VAL A 304 12.32 8.72 -12.45
C VAL A 304 12.28 10.25 -12.55
N ASN A 305 12.59 10.81 -13.72
CA ASN A 305 12.28 12.20 -14.02
C ASN A 305 10.83 12.30 -14.51
N TRP A 306 9.97 12.94 -13.71
CA TRP A 306 8.54 13.03 -13.98
C TRP A 306 8.20 13.87 -15.22
N ARG A 307 8.95 14.93 -15.51
CA ARG A 307 8.75 15.75 -16.71
C ARG A 307 9.00 14.94 -17.98
N LYS A 308 10.09 14.17 -18.00
CA LYS A 308 10.43 13.27 -19.11
C LYS A 308 9.43 12.14 -19.24
N PHE A 309 9.02 11.55 -18.12
CA PHE A 309 7.97 10.53 -18.13
C PHE A 309 6.66 11.07 -18.72
N SER A 310 6.23 12.26 -18.31
CA SER A 310 5.06 12.94 -18.85
C SER A 310 5.19 13.19 -20.35
N ASN A 311 6.35 13.68 -20.80
CA ASN A 311 6.61 13.90 -22.22
C ASN A 311 6.52 12.60 -23.05
N VAL A 312 6.91 11.44 -22.51
CA VAL A 312 6.68 10.16 -23.21
C VAL A 312 5.19 9.91 -23.41
N GLY A 313 4.38 10.15 -22.38
CA GLY A 313 2.93 9.99 -22.45
C GLY A 313 2.31 10.85 -23.55
N THR A 314 2.52 12.17 -23.46
CA THR A 314 1.84 13.14 -24.34
C THR A 314 2.39 13.13 -25.76
N SER A 315 3.71 13.26 -25.92
CA SER A 315 4.32 13.43 -27.26
C SER A 315 4.55 12.15 -28.04
N ARG A 316 4.60 10.98 -27.37
CA ARG A 316 4.98 9.71 -28.03
C ARG A 316 3.92 8.64 -27.96
N LEU A 317 3.22 8.53 -26.84
CA LEU A 317 2.14 7.56 -26.70
C LEU A 317 0.80 8.12 -27.18
N ASN A 318 0.67 9.44 -27.42
CA ASN A 318 -0.61 10.09 -27.72
C ASN A 318 -1.62 9.86 -26.58
N PHE A 319 -1.17 10.08 -25.34
CA PHE A 319 -1.95 9.85 -24.13
C PHE A 319 -1.85 11.04 -23.17
N GLY A 320 -2.99 11.58 -22.76
CA GLY A 320 -3.11 12.81 -21.98
C GLY A 320 -3.10 14.08 -22.85
N ASP A 321 -3.39 15.20 -22.20
CA ASP A 321 -3.31 16.53 -22.81
C ASP A 321 -1.86 17.04 -22.75
N GLY A 322 -1.40 17.58 -23.87
CA GLY A 322 -0.05 18.10 -24.06
C GLY A 322 0.23 19.39 -23.30
#